data_AF-Q1L0A1-F1
#
_entry.id   AF-Q1L0A1-F1
#
_cell.length_a   1.000
_cell.length_b   1.000
_cell.length_c   1.000
_cell.angle_alpha   90.00
_cell.angle_beta   90.00
_cell.angle_gamma   90.00
#
_symmetry.space_group_name_H-M   'P 1'
#
loop_
_entity.id
_entity.type
_entity.pdbx_description
1 polymer ?
#
loop_
_entity_poly.entity_id
_entity_poly.type
_entity_poly.pdbx_seq_one_letter_code
_entity_poly.pdbx_strand_id
1 'polypeptide(L)'
;LYYLKELSDTTQKGLRGAFIKTAAAETFLAWYYYKNKNGNAQQQLEVGTIPPEFLRSMYYTYGDYRDICLDTDISAKIPGSDVSNAKEKIGKVFEKGKSPSGTTTPQDWWDENRNDIWQGMLCALTKYVTDTDNKIKIKNDYSYYNVNKPTTNGTTRLEDFAK
;
A
#
# COMPACT_ATOMS: atom_id res chain seq x y z
N LEU A 1 4.30 -2.54 9.26
CA LEU A 1 5.57 -1.87 8.93
C LEU A 1 6.79 -2.80 8.90
N TYR A 2 6.60 -4.12 9.04
CA TYR A 2 7.69 -5.06 9.31
C TYR A 2 8.88 -4.96 8.34
N TYR A 3 8.66 -5.07 7.02
CA TYR A 3 9.78 -5.08 6.08
C TYR A 3 10.46 -3.71 5.90
N LEU A 4 9.77 -2.61 6.23
CA LEU A 4 10.36 -1.27 6.24
C LEU A 4 11.30 -1.07 7.43
N LYS A 5 10.88 -1.54 8.62
CA LYS A 5 11.74 -1.57 9.82
C LYS A 5 12.98 -2.44 9.62
N GLU A 6 12.78 -3.62 9.03
CA GLU A 6 13.85 -4.60 8.78
C GLU A 6 14.65 -4.32 7.49
N LEU A 7 14.52 -3.12 6.90
CA LEU A 7 15.21 -2.75 5.67
C LEU A 7 16.74 -2.75 5.90
N SER A 8 17.41 -3.66 5.18
CA SER A 8 18.88 -3.78 5.13
C SER A 8 19.45 -3.22 3.82
N ASP A 9 18.74 -3.42 2.70
CA ASP A 9 19.07 -2.84 1.40
C ASP A 9 18.60 -1.38 1.33
N THR A 10 19.50 -0.45 1.65
CA THR A 10 19.22 1.00 1.63
C THR A 10 19.26 1.63 0.23
N THR A 11 19.00 0.86 -0.83
CA THR A 11 18.79 1.38 -2.19
C THR A 11 17.31 1.69 -2.43
N GLN A 12 17.02 2.52 -3.44
CA GLN A 12 15.63 2.78 -3.87
C GLN A 12 14.90 1.52 -4.32
N LYS A 13 15.62 0.54 -4.90
CA LYS A 13 15.07 -0.77 -5.27
C LYS A 13 14.73 -1.61 -4.03
N GLY A 14 15.62 -1.62 -3.04
CA GLY A 14 15.38 -2.26 -1.74
C GLY A 14 14.15 -1.68 -1.05
N LEU A 15 14.06 -0.35 -1.03
CA LEU A 15 12.91 0.39 -0.49
C LEU A 15 11.60 0.00 -1.19
N ARG A 16 11.61 -0.07 -2.53
CA ARG A 16 10.44 -0.49 -3.33
C ARG A 16 9.97 -1.87 -2.94
N GLY A 17 10.91 -2.82 -2.85
CA GLY A 17 10.62 -4.19 -2.42
C GLY A 17 10.02 -4.25 -1.01
N ALA A 18 10.54 -3.45 -0.07
CA ALA A 18 10.06 -3.41 1.31
C ALA A 18 8.65 -2.82 1.43
N PHE A 19 8.34 -1.73 0.73
CA PHE A 19 6.99 -1.16 0.71
C PHE A 19 5.98 -2.15 0.12
N ILE A 20 6.26 -2.74 -1.04
CA ILE A 20 5.35 -3.71 -1.69
C ILE A 20 5.09 -4.90 -0.76
N LYS A 21 6.13 -5.48 -0.14
CA LYS A 21 5.99 -6.61 0.78
C LYS A 21 5.20 -6.25 2.02
N THR A 22 5.45 -5.07 2.60
CA THR A 22 4.72 -4.60 3.79
C THR A 22 3.24 -4.39 3.48
N ALA A 23 2.94 -3.67 2.39
CA ALA A 23 1.57 -3.41 1.97
C ALA A 23 0.79 -4.69 1.63
N ALA A 24 1.45 -5.63 0.94
CA ALA A 24 0.88 -6.94 0.65
C ALA A 24 0.60 -7.74 1.94
N ALA A 25 1.57 -7.81 2.86
CA ALA A 25 1.41 -8.56 4.11
C ALA A 25 0.30 -7.98 5.00
N GLU A 26 0.24 -6.65 5.15
CA GLU A 26 -0.82 -6.00 5.93
C GLU A 26 -2.19 -6.19 5.29
N THR A 27 -2.31 -6.07 3.96
CA THR A 27 -3.57 -6.35 3.26
C THR A 27 -4.02 -7.79 3.47
N PHE A 28 -3.10 -8.75 3.37
CA PHE A 28 -3.40 -10.17 3.56
C PHE A 28 -3.92 -10.46 4.98
N LEU A 29 -3.26 -9.90 5.99
CA LEU A 29 -3.65 -10.06 7.40
C LEU A 29 -4.94 -9.30 7.72
N ALA A 30 -5.09 -8.06 7.24
CA ALA A 30 -6.30 -7.27 7.41
C ALA A 30 -7.52 -7.99 6.81
N TRP A 31 -7.37 -8.58 5.62
CA TRP A 31 -8.44 -9.39 5.04
C TRP A 31 -8.77 -10.61 5.89
N TYR A 32 -7.76 -11.31 6.40
CA TYR A 32 -7.95 -12.45 7.29
C TYR A 32 -8.81 -12.07 8.50
N TYR A 33 -8.53 -10.93 9.14
CA TYR A 33 -9.36 -10.46 10.25
C TYR A 33 -10.75 -10.00 9.80
N TYR A 34 -10.83 -9.26 8.70
CA TYR A 34 -12.08 -8.71 8.18
C TYR A 34 -13.09 -9.79 7.81
N LYS A 35 -12.67 -10.82 7.07
CA LYS A 35 -13.57 -11.90 6.60
C LYS A 35 -14.18 -12.72 7.73
N ASN A 36 -13.45 -12.89 8.84
CA ASN A 36 -13.93 -13.62 10.01
C ASN A 36 -14.99 -12.84 10.80
N LYS A 37 -15.07 -11.52 10.60
CA LYS A 37 -16.08 -10.65 11.24
C LYS A 37 -17.24 -10.29 10.32
N ASN A 38 -17.13 -10.59 9.02
CA ASN A 38 -18.10 -10.22 7.99
C ASN A 38 -18.44 -11.44 7.14
N GLY A 39 -19.49 -12.18 7.51
CA GLY A 39 -19.79 -13.50 6.96
C GLY A 39 -19.98 -13.56 5.43
N ASN A 40 -20.40 -12.46 4.79
CA ASN A 40 -20.59 -12.38 3.34
C ASN A 40 -19.35 -11.85 2.57
N ALA A 41 -18.29 -11.42 3.27
CA ALA A 41 -17.14 -10.76 2.65
C ALA A 41 -16.39 -11.68 1.69
N GLN A 42 -16.19 -12.94 2.09
CA GLN A 42 -15.49 -13.92 1.27
C GLN A 42 -16.25 -14.24 -0.01
N GLN A 43 -17.58 -14.37 0.07
CA GLN A 43 -18.44 -14.62 -1.10
C GLN A 43 -18.38 -13.46 -2.10
N GLN A 44 -18.39 -12.21 -1.62
CA GLN A 44 -18.23 -11.02 -2.46
C GLN A 44 -16.87 -11.02 -3.17
N LEU A 45 -15.80 -11.31 -2.43
CA LEU A 45 -14.45 -11.33 -3.01
C LEU A 45 -14.31 -12.44 -4.05
N GLU A 46 -14.90 -13.61 -3.81
CA GLU A 46 -14.87 -14.73 -4.75
C GLU A 46 -15.49 -14.42 -6.11
N VAL A 47 -16.51 -13.55 -6.16
CA VAL A 47 -17.14 -13.07 -7.41
C VAL A 47 -16.48 -11.79 -7.97
N GLY A 48 -15.30 -11.46 -7.45
CA GLY A 48 -14.47 -10.35 -7.92
C GLY A 48 -14.83 -8.98 -7.36
N THR A 49 -15.57 -8.91 -6.25
CA THR A 49 -15.99 -7.65 -5.63
C THR A 49 -15.30 -7.45 -4.28
N ILE A 50 -14.53 -6.39 -4.13
CA ILE A 50 -13.97 -6.00 -2.82
C ILE A 50 -15.07 -5.32 -2.01
N PRO A 51 -15.40 -5.82 -0.80
CA PRO A 51 -16.37 -5.16 0.08
C PRO A 51 -16.01 -3.68 0.31
N PRO A 52 -16.95 -2.74 0.18
CA PRO A 52 -16.65 -1.30 0.23
C PRO A 52 -15.94 -0.84 1.51
N GLU A 53 -16.32 -1.38 2.66
CA GLU A 53 -15.68 -1.05 3.95
C GLU A 53 -14.23 -1.55 4.00
N PHE A 54 -13.94 -2.72 3.42
CA PHE A 54 -12.57 -3.22 3.32
C PHE A 54 -11.74 -2.40 2.32
N LEU A 55 -12.32 -2.04 1.18
CA LEU A 55 -11.65 -1.17 0.20
C LEU A 55 -11.27 0.17 0.82
N ARG A 56 -12.16 0.77 1.62
CA ARG A 56 -11.87 1.99 2.38
C ARG A 56 -10.72 1.77 3.38
N SER A 57 -10.70 0.64 4.08
CA SER A 57 -9.58 0.28 4.96
C SER A 57 -8.26 0.19 4.20
N MET A 58 -8.27 -0.37 2.98
CA MET A 58 -7.07 -0.40 2.12
C MET A 58 -6.60 1.00 1.74
N TYR A 59 -7.53 1.94 1.47
CA TYR A 59 -7.16 3.33 1.17
C TYR A 59 -6.48 4.01 2.35
N TYR A 60 -6.95 3.76 3.59
CA TYR A 60 -6.30 4.31 4.79
C TYR A 60 -4.87 3.79 4.93
N THR A 61 -4.68 2.47 4.85
CA THR A 61 -3.35 1.86 4.92
C THR A 61 -2.41 2.38 3.82
N TYR A 62 -2.94 2.60 2.62
CA TYR A 62 -2.17 3.19 1.52
C TYR A 62 -1.74 4.64 1.81
N GLY A 63 -2.66 5.45 2.36
CA GLY A 63 -2.37 6.80 2.84
C GLY A 63 -1.33 6.82 3.95
N ASP A 64 -1.44 5.94 4.94
CA ASP A 64 -0.45 5.83 6.02
C ASP A 64 0.94 5.53 5.46
N TYR A 65 1.07 4.68 4.44
CA TYR A 65 2.36 4.43 3.80
C TYR A 65 2.90 5.64 3.04
N ARG A 66 2.03 6.40 2.37
CA ARG A 66 2.43 7.66 1.74
C ARG A 66 3.01 8.58 2.79
N ASP A 67 2.28 8.79 3.87
CA ASP A 67 2.68 9.72 4.91
C ASP A 67 3.97 9.29 5.62
N ILE A 68 4.16 7.99 5.83
CA ILE A 68 5.41 7.44 6.36
C ILE A 68 6.58 7.64 5.38
N CYS A 69 6.33 7.48 4.07
CA CYS A 69 7.34 7.71 3.04
C CYS A 69 7.78 9.19 2.99
N LEU A 70 6.82 10.11 3.14
CA LEU A 70 7.03 11.55 3.04
C LEU A 70 7.40 12.23 4.37
N ASP A 71 7.47 11.47 5.48
CA ASP A 71 7.63 11.98 6.86
C ASP A 71 6.52 12.99 7.27
N THR A 72 5.31 12.80 6.75
CA THR A 72 4.10 13.58 7.09
C THR A 72 3.15 12.86 8.04
N ASP A 73 3.46 11.62 8.42
CA ASP A 73 2.60 10.83 9.31
C ASP A 73 2.46 11.42 10.72
N ILE A 74 1.29 11.23 11.30
CA ILE A 74 0.92 11.77 12.62
C ILE A 74 1.38 10.89 13.80
N SER A 75 2.11 9.80 13.54
CA SER A 75 2.51 8.88 14.60
C SER A 75 3.46 9.55 15.59
N ALA A 76 3.34 9.18 16.87
CA ALA A 76 4.30 9.62 17.86
C ALA A 76 5.71 9.16 17.48
N LYS A 77 6.67 10.10 17.41
CA LYS A 77 8.08 9.83 17.09
C LYS A 77 8.81 9.24 18.32
N ILE A 78 8.34 8.09 18.79
CA ILE A 78 8.90 7.38 19.95
C ILE A 78 10.17 6.65 19.48
N PRO A 79 11.36 6.95 20.06
CA PRO A 79 12.59 6.26 19.70
C PRO A 79 12.46 4.73 19.87
N GLY A 80 12.94 3.98 18.88
CA GLY A 80 12.88 2.51 18.89
C GLY A 80 11.52 1.91 18.51
N SER A 81 10.48 2.72 18.30
CA SER A 81 9.20 2.24 17.74
C SER A 81 9.35 1.78 16.29
N ASP A 82 8.44 0.92 15.84
CA ASP A 82 8.46 0.41 14.46
C ASP A 82 8.35 1.52 13.41
N VAL A 83 7.54 2.55 13.67
CA VAL A 83 7.41 3.73 12.80
C VAL A 83 8.71 4.53 12.77
N SER A 84 9.29 4.84 13.95
CA SER A 84 10.56 5.58 14.02
C SER A 84 11.70 4.84 13.31
N ASN A 85 11.80 3.53 13.50
CA ASN A 85 12.82 2.71 12.86
C ASN A 85 12.62 2.67 11.34
N ALA A 86 11.39 2.49 10.86
CA ALA A 86 11.08 2.53 9.43
C ALA A 86 11.48 3.88 8.81
N LYS A 87 11.16 5.00 9.46
CA LYS A 87 11.49 6.35 8.99
C LYS A 87 12.99 6.59 8.92
N GLU A 88 13.75 6.14 9.92
CA GLU A 88 15.21 6.21 9.89
C GLU A 88 15.79 5.44 8.69
N LYS A 89 15.26 4.24 8.42
CA LYS A 89 15.68 3.43 7.27
C LYS A 89 15.32 4.08 5.93
N ILE A 90 14.13 4.65 5.82
CA ILE A 90 13.69 5.41 4.63
C ILE A 90 14.61 6.61 4.42
N GLY A 91 14.89 7.41 5.45
CA GLY A 91 15.78 8.56 5.38
C GLY A 91 17.16 8.21 4.83
N LYS A 92 17.74 7.08 5.28
CA LYS A 92 19.04 6.57 4.80
C LYS A 92 19.10 6.22 3.31
N VAL A 93 17.95 5.99 2.67
CA VAL A 93 17.86 5.76 1.21
C VAL A 93 18.03 7.06 0.43
N PHE A 94 17.61 8.20 1.01
CA PHE A 94 17.61 9.51 0.37
C PHE A 94 18.76 10.43 0.84
N GLU A 95 19.65 9.95 1.71
CA GLU A 95 20.86 10.68 2.10
C GLU A 95 21.77 10.97 0.89
N LYS A 96 22.40 12.16 0.89
CA LYS A 96 23.27 12.64 -0.20
C LYS A 96 24.42 11.67 -0.47
N GLY A 97 24.64 11.34 -1.75
CA GLY A 97 25.75 10.50 -2.22
C GLY A 97 25.40 9.05 -2.57
N LYS A 98 24.15 8.61 -2.37
CA LYS A 98 23.69 7.24 -2.66
C LYS A 98 22.76 7.05 -3.86
N SER A 99 22.37 8.12 -4.56
CA SER A 99 21.49 8.03 -5.74
C SER A 99 22.23 8.39 -7.03
N PRO A 100 22.52 7.41 -7.91
CA PRO A 100 23.05 7.64 -9.26
C PRO A 100 21.98 8.08 -10.27
N SER A 101 20.68 7.86 -9.98
CA SER A 101 19.55 8.21 -10.83
C SER A 101 18.74 9.37 -10.24
N GLY A 102 18.23 10.25 -11.10
CA GLY A 102 17.64 11.55 -10.78
C GLY A 102 16.36 11.59 -9.93
N THR A 103 15.91 10.47 -9.37
CA THR A 103 14.85 10.43 -8.35
C THR A 103 15.49 10.82 -7.01
N THR A 104 15.45 12.10 -6.64
CA THR A 104 16.26 12.63 -5.52
C THR A 104 15.47 12.80 -4.23
N THR A 105 14.14 12.78 -4.30
CA THR A 105 13.27 13.06 -3.14
C THR A 105 12.34 11.89 -2.80
N PRO A 106 11.89 11.78 -1.54
CA PRO A 106 10.84 10.83 -1.17
C PRO A 106 9.54 11.02 -1.96
N GLN A 107 9.23 12.25 -2.38
CA GLN A 107 8.06 12.56 -3.20
C GLN A 107 8.17 11.96 -4.60
N ASP A 108 9.27 12.22 -5.30
CA ASP A 108 9.50 11.64 -6.64
C ASP A 108 9.48 10.11 -6.58
N TRP A 109 10.11 9.56 -5.54
CA TRP A 109 10.15 8.12 -5.33
C TRP A 109 8.77 7.53 -5.05
N TRP A 110 7.97 8.17 -4.19
CA TRP A 110 6.59 7.74 -3.97
C TRP A 110 5.84 7.78 -5.29
N ASP A 111 5.95 8.87 -6.03
CA ASP A 111 5.22 9.05 -7.29
C ASP A 111 5.55 8.02 -8.36
N GLU A 112 6.80 7.58 -8.44
CA GLU A 112 7.23 6.48 -9.32
C GLU A 112 6.69 5.11 -8.88
N ASN A 113 6.52 4.87 -7.58
CA ASN A 113 6.27 3.54 -7.02
C ASN A 113 4.86 3.31 -6.48
N ARG A 114 4.07 4.36 -6.31
CA ARG A 114 2.75 4.34 -5.66
C ARG A 114 1.77 3.36 -6.32
N ASN A 115 1.84 3.19 -7.65
CA ASN A 115 1.05 2.21 -8.40
C ASN A 115 1.44 0.77 -8.03
N ASP A 116 2.74 0.47 -7.98
CA ASP A 116 3.24 -0.87 -7.68
C ASP A 116 2.90 -1.31 -6.25
N ILE A 117 2.92 -0.36 -5.31
CA ILE A 117 2.52 -0.60 -3.91
C ILE A 117 1.05 -1.01 -3.85
N TRP A 118 0.17 -0.25 -4.51
CA TRP A 118 -1.26 -0.58 -4.60
C TRP A 118 -1.49 -1.94 -5.29
N GLN A 119 -0.77 -2.22 -6.38
CA GLN A 119 -0.82 -3.51 -7.06
C GLN A 119 -0.39 -4.67 -6.15
N GLY A 120 0.59 -4.44 -5.27
CA GLY A 120 1.01 -5.38 -4.23
C GLY A 120 -0.14 -5.75 -3.27
N MET A 121 -0.90 -4.75 -2.83
CA MET A 121 -2.09 -4.94 -1.98
C MET A 121 -3.16 -5.79 -2.67
N LEU A 122 -3.49 -5.47 -3.93
CA LEU A 122 -4.44 -6.27 -4.73
C LEU A 122 -3.93 -7.70 -4.95
N CYS A 123 -2.64 -7.88 -5.23
CA CYS A 123 -2.04 -9.21 -5.39
C CYS A 123 -2.19 -10.06 -4.13
N ALA A 124 -1.98 -9.47 -2.95
CA ALA A 124 -2.18 -10.15 -1.68
C ALA A 124 -3.65 -10.55 -1.47
N LEU A 125 -4.59 -9.65 -1.77
CA LEU A 125 -6.01 -9.92 -1.62
C LEU A 125 -6.48 -11.06 -2.53
N THR A 126 -6.00 -11.10 -3.78
CA THR A 126 -6.33 -12.19 -4.73
C THR A 126 -5.83 -13.58 -4.32
N LYS A 127 -5.05 -13.71 -3.25
CA LYS A 127 -4.71 -15.02 -2.65
C LYS A 127 -5.91 -15.71 -2.00
N TYR A 128 -6.96 -14.96 -1.68
CA TYR A 128 -8.21 -15.48 -1.15
C TYR A 128 -9.27 -15.78 -2.21
N VAL A 129 -8.90 -15.68 -3.49
CA VAL A 129 -9.77 -16.02 -4.63
C VAL A 129 -9.18 -17.26 -5.31
N THR A 130 -10.02 -18.19 -5.73
CA THR A 130 -9.60 -19.41 -6.44
C THR A 130 -9.62 -19.17 -7.95
N ASP A 131 -10.77 -18.73 -8.45
CA ASP A 131 -11.04 -18.48 -9.86
C ASP A 131 -10.08 -17.43 -10.47
N THR A 132 -9.52 -17.75 -11.64
CA THR A 132 -8.51 -16.91 -12.29
C THR A 132 -9.12 -15.66 -12.90
N ASP A 133 -10.31 -15.75 -13.48
CA ASP A 133 -10.98 -14.64 -14.13
C ASP A 133 -11.40 -13.59 -13.09
N ASN A 134 -11.88 -14.03 -11.92
CA ASN A 134 -12.20 -13.15 -10.80
C ASN A 134 -10.95 -12.48 -10.21
N LYS A 135 -9.78 -13.13 -10.21
CA LYS A 135 -8.52 -12.47 -9.84
C LYS A 135 -8.15 -11.36 -10.83
N ILE A 136 -8.29 -11.63 -12.13
CA ILE A 136 -8.02 -10.67 -13.19
C ILE A 136 -8.99 -9.49 -13.07
N LYS A 137 -10.27 -9.78 -12.88
CA LYS A 137 -11.33 -8.80 -12.65
C LYS A 137 -10.99 -7.88 -11.47
N ILE A 138 -10.64 -8.42 -10.30
CA ILE A 138 -10.25 -7.60 -9.14
C ILE A 138 -9.08 -6.67 -9.48
N LYS A 139 -8.03 -7.21 -10.10
CA LYS A 139 -6.84 -6.42 -10.43
C LYS A 139 -7.13 -5.32 -11.46
N ASN A 140 -8.06 -5.56 -12.37
CA ASN A 140 -8.48 -4.60 -13.38
C ASN A 140 -9.43 -3.56 -12.77
N ASP A 141 -10.56 -3.98 -12.23
CA ASP A 141 -11.64 -3.12 -11.71
C ASP A 141 -11.12 -2.19 -10.62
N TYR A 142 -10.27 -2.69 -9.74
CA TYR A 142 -9.66 -1.94 -8.64
C TYR A 142 -8.22 -1.52 -8.92
N SER A 143 -7.77 -1.54 -10.18
CA SER A 143 -6.45 -1.04 -10.57
C SER A 143 -6.25 0.40 -10.08
N TYR A 144 -4.99 0.79 -9.82
CA TYR A 144 -4.65 2.13 -9.36
C TYR A 144 -5.27 3.22 -10.24
N TYR A 145 -5.26 3.02 -11.57
CA TYR A 145 -5.90 3.92 -12.52
C TYR A 145 -7.41 4.01 -12.30
N ASN A 146 -8.12 2.88 -12.19
CA ASN A 146 -9.57 2.87 -12.04
C ASN A 146 -10.04 3.48 -10.71
N VAL A 147 -9.36 3.18 -9.60
CA VAL A 147 -9.69 3.78 -8.28
C VAL A 147 -9.36 5.27 -8.18
N ASN A 148 -8.61 5.80 -9.15
CA ASN A 148 -8.27 7.22 -9.26
C ASN A 148 -8.94 7.92 -10.45
N LYS A 149 -9.88 7.29 -11.14
CA LYS A 149 -10.67 7.98 -12.16
C LYS A 149 -11.61 9.00 -11.50
N PRO A 150 -11.78 10.20 -12.09
CA PRO A 150 -12.89 11.07 -11.72
C PRO A 150 -14.20 10.34 -11.98
N THR A 151 -15.08 10.25 -10.98
CA THR A 151 -16.43 9.73 -11.17
C THR A 151 -17.44 10.85 -10.98
N THR A 152 -18.56 10.76 -11.69
CA THR A 152 -19.68 11.71 -11.59
C THR A 152 -20.50 11.52 -10.31
N ASN A 153 -20.27 10.46 -9.54
CA ASN A 153 -21.13 10.04 -8.42
C ASN A 153 -20.48 10.20 -7.03
N GLY A 154 -19.49 11.08 -6.88
CA GLY A 154 -18.94 11.45 -5.56
C GLY A 154 -18.16 10.34 -4.83
N THR A 155 -17.71 9.29 -5.53
CA THR A 155 -16.78 8.32 -4.93
C THR A 155 -15.41 8.98 -4.75
N THR A 156 -14.90 9.00 -3.52
CA THR A 156 -13.56 9.54 -3.21
C THR A 156 -12.49 8.74 -3.94
N ARG A 157 -11.64 9.44 -4.71
CA ARG A 157 -10.47 8.85 -5.39
C ARG A 157 -9.46 8.40 -4.35
N LEU A 158 -8.71 7.33 -4.62
CA LEU A 158 -7.66 6.84 -3.72
C LEU A 158 -6.71 7.97 -3.30
N GLU A 159 -6.22 8.76 -4.25
CA GLU A 159 -5.31 9.89 -3.98
C GLU A 159 -5.97 11.06 -3.27
N ASP A 160 -7.28 11.28 -3.44
CA ASP A 160 -7.98 12.34 -2.69
C ASP A 160 -8.25 11.94 -1.25
N PHE A 161 -8.28 10.63 -0.99
CA PHE A 161 -8.40 10.06 0.34
C PHE A 161 -7.05 9.99 1.07
N ALA A 162 -5.98 9.72 0.33
CA ALA A 162 -4.63 9.59 0.85
C ALA A 162 -3.88 10.94 1.01
N LYS A 163 -4.54 12.07 0.76
CA LYS A 163 -3.93 13.42 0.71
C LYS A 163 -3.78 14.08 2.06
#